data_AF-A0A7S2TJX4-F1
#
_entry.id   AF-A0A7S2TJX4-F1
#
_cell.length_a   1.000
_cell.length_b   1.000
_cell.length_c   1.000
_cell.angle_alpha   90.00
_cell.angle_beta   90.00
_cell.angle_gamma   90.00
#
_symmetry.space_group_name_H-M   'P 1'
#
loop_
_entity.id
_entity.type
_entity.pdbx_description
1 polymer ?
#
loop_
_entity_poly.entity_id
_entity_poly.type
_entity_poly.pdbx_seq_one_letter_code
_entity_poly.pdbx_strand_id
1 'polypeptide(L)'
;EEGEEDDDDEGLRVRISERPKLEPMLAEMQDLCQDLASAALYSPIPERLQYRGDAKWRAEPKFRWKMSYETYTDPSMALEVFEESRRQWTRIATGGVLQPEVIYACGHSPATSMGWYFELDLDRLAALTLQLPDPRLLWSNATKFRQQWEPAAIARGETSMLATMSPWWGNNVTAEIERVSVPG
;
A
#
# COMPACT_ATOMS: atom_id res chain seq x y z
N GLU A 1 -13.55 -27.52 -8.35
CA GLU A 1 -14.26 -26.89 -7.24
C GLU A 1 -13.44 -27.25 -6.00
N GLU A 2 -12.73 -26.35 -5.35
CA GLU A 2 -12.78 -24.89 -5.27
C GLU A 2 -11.32 -24.39 -5.30
N GLY A 3 -11.08 -23.25 -5.96
CA GLY A 3 -9.79 -22.57 -5.88
C GLY A 3 -9.77 -21.75 -4.60
N GLU A 4 -8.77 -21.97 -3.76
CA GLU A 4 -8.35 -20.97 -2.77
C GLU A 4 -7.85 -19.77 -3.56
N GLU A 5 -8.66 -18.72 -3.64
CA GLU A 5 -8.16 -17.37 -3.91
C GLU A 5 -7.36 -16.99 -2.65
N ASP A 6 -6.04 -17.09 -2.75
CA ASP A 6 -5.12 -16.41 -1.86
C ASP A 6 -5.36 -14.90 -2.06
N ASP A 7 -6.22 -14.31 -1.22
CA ASP A 7 -6.31 -12.87 -1.06
C ASP A 7 -4.99 -12.41 -0.44
N ASP A 8 -4.03 -12.12 -1.32
CA ASP A 8 -2.73 -11.54 -1.04
C ASP A 8 -2.91 -10.13 -0.46
N ASP A 9 -3.19 -10.02 0.85
CA ASP A 9 -3.19 -8.78 1.65
C ASP A 9 -1.74 -8.24 1.82
N GLU A 10 -0.99 -8.08 0.72
CA GLU A 10 0.43 -7.68 0.70
C GLU A 10 0.69 -6.27 1.27
N GLY A 11 -0.36 -5.48 1.54
CA GLY A 11 -0.31 -4.11 2.04
C GLY A 11 -0.46 -3.94 3.56
N LEU A 12 -0.74 -5.01 4.31
CA LEU A 12 -1.23 -4.93 5.70
C LEU A 12 -0.15 -4.86 6.77
N ARG A 13 -0.12 -3.85 7.64
CA ARG A 13 0.82 -3.78 8.78
C ARG A 13 0.08 -3.62 10.10
N VAL A 14 0.50 -4.39 11.10
CA VAL A 14 -0.04 -4.38 12.47
C VAL A 14 1.10 -4.32 13.47
N ARG A 15 0.95 -3.52 14.52
CA ARG A 15 1.84 -3.53 15.69
C ARG A 15 1.04 -3.43 16.97
N ILE A 16 1.37 -4.24 17.98
CA ILE A 16 0.82 -4.15 19.33
C ILE A 16 1.96 -3.91 20.33
N SER A 17 1.74 -3.04 21.32
CA SER A 17 2.72 -2.71 22.36
C SER A 17 2.07 -2.62 23.73
N GLU A 18 2.81 -2.95 24.77
CA GLU A 18 2.37 -2.83 26.16
C GLU A 18 2.65 -1.42 26.71
N ARG A 19 1.62 -0.83 27.34
CA ARG A 19 1.60 0.52 27.93
C ARG A 19 2.06 1.66 26.99
N PRO A 20 1.67 1.69 25.71
CA PRO A 20 2.06 2.79 24.82
C PRO A 20 1.24 4.04 25.11
N LYS A 21 1.72 5.19 24.64
CA LYS A 21 0.96 6.43 24.56
C LYS A 21 0.39 6.58 23.16
N LEU A 22 -0.80 7.18 23.06
CA LEU A 22 -1.52 7.33 21.79
C LEU A 22 -0.73 8.11 20.73
N GLU A 23 -0.26 9.32 21.06
CA GLU A 23 0.37 10.21 20.07
C GLU A 23 1.67 9.64 19.45
N PRO A 24 2.63 9.09 20.23
CA PRO A 24 3.82 8.47 19.64
C PRO A 24 3.48 7.27 18.75
N MET A 25 2.43 6.54 19.10
CA MET A 25 2.03 5.34 18.36
C MET A 25 1.39 5.70 17.01
N LEU A 26 0.56 6.75 17.00
CA LEU A 26 0.02 7.28 15.75
C LEU A 26 1.13 7.86 14.87
N ALA A 27 2.08 8.60 15.44
CA ALA A 27 3.22 9.15 14.70
C ALA A 27 4.08 8.04 14.07
N GLU A 28 4.40 6.98 14.81
CA GLU A 28 5.15 5.83 14.29
C GLU A 28 4.44 5.18 13.09
N MET A 29 3.13 4.96 13.19
CA MET A 29 2.31 4.43 12.10
C MET A 29 2.35 5.35 10.87
N GLN A 30 2.19 6.66 11.08
CA GLN A 30 2.18 7.64 10.00
C GLN A 30 3.54 7.71 9.28
N ASP A 31 4.62 7.75 10.03
CA ASP A 31 5.98 7.82 9.48
C ASP A 31 6.27 6.58 8.64
N LEU A 32 6.05 5.38 9.19
CA LEU A 32 6.30 4.13 8.47
C LEU A 32 5.40 3.98 7.23
N CYS A 33 4.12 4.30 7.34
CA CYS A 33 3.20 4.23 6.21
C CYS A 33 3.61 5.19 5.08
N GLN A 34 4.00 6.41 5.43
CA GLN A 34 4.41 7.41 4.45
C GLN A 34 5.76 7.06 3.81
N ASP A 35 6.70 6.50 4.56
CA ASP A 35 8.00 6.05 4.04
C ASP A 35 7.84 4.91 3.04
N LEU A 36 7.02 3.90 3.34
CA LEU A 36 6.73 2.81 2.41
C LEU A 36 5.99 3.30 1.15
N ALA A 37 4.99 4.16 1.32
CA ALA A 37 4.29 4.78 0.19
C ALA A 37 5.26 5.61 -0.68
N SER A 38 6.16 6.37 -0.06
CA SER A 38 7.18 7.15 -0.77
C SER A 38 8.13 6.23 -1.52
N ALA A 39 8.63 5.16 -0.90
CA ALA A 39 9.48 4.18 -1.56
C ALA A 39 8.83 3.58 -2.82
N ALA A 40 7.54 3.18 -2.73
CA ALA A 40 6.79 2.71 -3.89
C ALA A 40 6.65 3.80 -4.97
N LEU A 41 6.32 5.03 -4.57
CA LEU A 41 6.15 6.16 -5.49
C LEU A 41 7.47 6.70 -6.07
N TYR A 42 8.62 6.41 -5.49
CA TYR A 42 9.93 6.80 -6.02
C TYR A 42 10.70 5.66 -6.68
N SER A 43 10.18 4.43 -6.61
CA SER A 43 10.80 3.29 -7.27
C SER A 43 10.99 3.56 -8.77
N PRO A 44 12.22 3.33 -9.31
CA PRO A 44 12.51 3.52 -10.72
C PRO A 44 11.75 2.48 -11.55
N ILE A 45 10.97 2.96 -12.52
CA ILE A 45 10.21 2.11 -13.43
C ILE A 45 10.90 2.16 -14.79
N PRO A 46 11.17 1.00 -15.44
CA PRO A 46 11.63 0.96 -16.80
C PRO A 46 10.74 1.80 -17.72
N GLU A 47 11.33 2.63 -18.59
CA GLU A 47 10.59 3.51 -19.50
C GLU A 47 9.54 2.77 -20.36
N ARG A 48 9.85 1.53 -20.77
CA ARG A 48 8.93 0.65 -21.51
C ARG A 48 7.64 0.30 -20.75
N LEU A 49 7.67 0.41 -19.43
CA LEU A 49 6.55 0.16 -18.51
C LEU A 49 5.93 1.48 -18.05
N GLN A 50 6.16 2.60 -18.71
CA GLN A 50 5.44 3.84 -18.40
C GLN A 50 4.27 3.97 -19.37
N TYR A 51 3.05 4.10 -18.86
CA TYR A 51 1.87 4.29 -19.73
C TYR A 51 1.93 5.61 -20.49
N ARG A 52 2.54 6.63 -19.88
CA ARG A 52 2.88 7.89 -20.52
C ARG A 52 4.38 8.14 -20.44
N GLY A 53 4.95 8.69 -21.51
CA GLY A 53 6.40 9.00 -21.59
C GLY A 53 6.81 10.33 -20.92
N ASP A 54 5.93 10.96 -20.14
CA ASP A 54 6.30 12.11 -19.31
C ASP A 54 6.83 11.68 -17.95
N ALA A 55 7.63 12.55 -17.32
CA ALA A 55 8.15 12.32 -15.99
C ALA A 55 7.00 12.12 -14.99
N LYS A 56 6.99 10.95 -14.33
CA LYS A 56 6.01 10.50 -13.31
C LYS A 56 5.63 11.61 -12.32
N TRP A 57 6.64 12.33 -11.85
CA TRP A 57 6.48 13.49 -10.97
C TRP A 57 7.31 14.65 -11.52
N ARG A 58 6.67 15.81 -11.71
CA ARG A 58 7.38 17.05 -12.10
C ARG A 58 8.09 17.72 -10.92
N ALA A 59 7.69 17.38 -9.71
CA ALA A 59 8.23 17.81 -8.43
C ALA A 59 7.96 16.71 -7.39
N GLU A 60 8.59 16.77 -6.21
CA GLU A 60 8.33 15.80 -5.13
C GLU A 60 6.81 15.66 -4.85
N PRO A 61 6.27 14.43 -4.69
CA PRO A 61 4.87 14.21 -4.39
C PRO A 61 4.51 14.86 -3.06
N LYS A 62 3.36 15.52 -3.04
CA LYS A 62 2.84 16.15 -1.83
C LYS A 62 1.94 15.14 -1.11
N PHE A 63 2.25 14.87 0.15
CA PHE A 63 1.45 14.01 1.01
C PHE A 63 0.64 14.84 2.01
N ARG A 64 -0.50 14.31 2.44
CA ARG A 64 -1.21 14.79 3.62
C ARG A 64 -1.90 13.66 4.34
N TRP A 65 -1.99 13.80 5.65
CA TRP A 65 -2.84 12.96 6.49
C TRP A 65 -4.18 13.65 6.73
N LYS A 66 -5.25 12.86 6.74
CA LYS A 66 -6.61 13.32 7.01
C LYS A 66 -7.32 12.31 7.90
N MET A 67 -8.17 12.78 8.81
CA MET A 67 -9.10 11.90 9.54
C MET A 67 -9.95 11.10 8.55
N SER A 68 -10.07 9.79 8.80
CA SER A 68 -10.99 8.89 8.11
C SER A 68 -11.88 8.18 9.12
N TYR A 69 -12.70 7.25 8.62
CA TYR A 69 -13.50 6.36 9.45
C TYR A 69 -13.30 4.96 8.92
N GLU A 70 -12.60 4.12 9.69
CA GLU A 70 -12.36 2.72 9.38
C GLU A 70 -12.97 1.83 10.47
N THR A 71 -13.40 0.63 10.10
CA THR A 71 -14.16 -0.28 10.99
C THR A 71 -13.37 -0.70 12.23
N TYR A 72 -12.06 -0.84 12.11
CA TYR A 72 -11.22 -1.49 13.12
C TYR A 72 -10.33 -0.53 13.91
N THR A 73 -10.32 0.76 13.56
CA THR A 73 -9.40 1.74 14.17
C THR A 73 -10.09 3.01 14.64
N ASP A 74 -9.64 3.54 15.77
CA ASP A 74 -10.03 4.84 16.32
C ASP A 74 -8.89 5.41 17.21
N PRO A 75 -8.28 6.56 16.86
CA PRO A 75 -8.52 7.38 15.67
C PRO A 75 -8.11 6.70 14.37
N SER A 76 -8.93 6.93 13.34
CA SER A 76 -8.73 6.52 11.94
C SER A 76 -8.13 7.64 11.09
N MET A 77 -7.20 7.31 10.20
CA MET A 77 -6.41 8.22 9.37
C MET A 77 -6.23 7.68 7.97
N ALA A 78 -6.24 8.56 6.97
CA ALA A 78 -5.93 8.27 5.58
C ALA A 78 -4.74 9.09 5.10
N LEU A 79 -3.83 8.44 4.38
CA LEU A 79 -2.74 9.10 3.64
C LEU A 79 -3.23 9.38 2.22
N GLU A 80 -3.11 10.63 1.80
CA GLU A 80 -3.40 11.07 0.44
C GLU A 80 -2.16 11.66 -0.22
N VAL A 81 -2.01 11.42 -1.51
CA VAL A 81 -1.00 12.08 -2.37
C VAL A 81 -1.69 12.98 -3.38
N PHE A 82 -1.08 14.14 -3.68
CA PHE A 82 -1.61 15.06 -4.68
C PHE A 82 -1.22 14.62 -6.10
N GLU A 83 -2.23 14.33 -6.91
CA GLU A 83 -2.08 13.93 -8.30
C GLU A 83 -2.16 15.16 -9.21
N GLU A 84 -1.01 15.69 -9.65
CA GLU A 84 -0.93 16.91 -10.46
C GLU A 84 -1.70 16.80 -11.80
N SER A 85 -1.70 15.62 -12.42
CA SER A 85 -2.40 15.37 -13.70
C SER A 85 -3.92 15.55 -13.60
N ARG A 86 -4.49 15.22 -12.44
CA ARG A 86 -5.92 15.33 -12.13
C ARG A 86 -6.27 16.50 -11.22
N ARG A 87 -5.26 17.18 -10.68
CA ARG A 87 -5.38 18.27 -9.69
C ARG A 87 -6.24 17.88 -8.48
N GLN A 88 -6.08 16.66 -7.99
CA GLN A 88 -6.87 16.13 -6.88
C GLN A 88 -5.99 15.39 -5.87
N TRP A 89 -6.52 15.24 -4.65
CA TRP A 89 -5.93 14.37 -3.64
C TRP A 89 -6.47 12.96 -3.80
N THR A 90 -5.57 11.99 -3.87
CA THR A 90 -5.89 10.58 -4.03
C THR A 90 -5.44 9.84 -2.78
N ARG A 91 -6.38 9.19 -2.09
CA ARG A 91 -6.08 8.28 -0.98
C ARG A 91 -5.24 7.11 -1.50
N ILE A 92 -4.16 6.80 -0.80
CA ILE A 92 -3.20 5.74 -1.12
C ILE A 92 -2.91 4.82 0.06
N ALA A 93 -3.35 5.19 1.26
CA ALA A 93 -3.32 4.31 2.42
C ALA A 93 -4.41 4.69 3.42
N THR A 94 -4.77 3.74 4.27
CA THR A 94 -5.63 3.93 5.44
C THR A 94 -5.02 3.25 6.64
N GLY A 95 -5.28 3.76 7.83
CA GLY A 95 -4.76 3.17 9.05
C GLY A 95 -5.28 3.87 10.29
N GLY A 96 -4.83 3.44 11.45
CA GLY A 96 -5.13 4.09 12.70
C GLY A 96 -4.75 3.23 13.89
N VAL A 97 -5.17 3.68 15.06
CA VAL A 97 -5.02 2.93 16.30
C VAL A 97 -6.12 1.88 16.40
N LEU A 98 -5.75 0.62 16.63
CA LEU A 98 -6.68 -0.49 16.77
C LEU A 98 -7.65 -0.25 17.92
N GLN A 99 -8.93 -0.52 17.66
CA GLN A 99 -9.97 -0.48 18.68
C GLN A 99 -9.76 -1.59 19.75
N PRO A 100 -10.21 -1.39 21.00
CA PRO A 100 -10.05 -2.36 22.09
C PRO A 100 -10.53 -3.78 21.75
N GLU A 101 -11.60 -3.91 20.98
CA GLU A 101 -12.18 -5.18 20.54
C GLU A 101 -11.21 -5.97 19.66
N VAL A 102 -10.44 -5.29 18.81
CA VAL A 102 -9.43 -5.91 17.95
C VAL A 102 -8.23 -6.35 18.78
N ILE A 103 -7.76 -5.51 19.70
CA ILE A 103 -6.68 -5.86 20.64
C ILE A 103 -7.04 -7.10 21.46
N TYR A 104 -8.28 -7.19 21.93
CA TYR A 104 -8.79 -8.36 22.64
C TYR A 104 -8.85 -9.61 21.75
N ALA A 105 -9.33 -9.47 20.51
CA ALA A 105 -9.37 -10.56 19.53
C ALA A 105 -7.96 -11.08 19.19
N CYS A 106 -6.94 -10.23 19.22
CA CYS A 106 -5.53 -10.60 19.06
C CYS A 106 -4.91 -11.25 20.32
N GLY A 107 -5.68 -11.51 21.38
CA GLY A 107 -5.17 -12.17 22.59
C GLY A 107 -4.46 -11.25 23.59
N HIS A 108 -4.56 -9.93 23.42
CA HIS A 108 -3.94 -8.95 24.31
C HIS A 108 -4.99 -8.25 25.20
N SER A 109 -4.56 -7.76 26.37
CA SER A 109 -5.43 -7.01 27.27
C SER A 109 -5.55 -5.54 26.82
N PRO A 110 -6.74 -5.04 26.43
CA PRO A 110 -6.89 -3.65 26.00
C PRO A 110 -6.65 -2.62 27.12
N ALA A 111 -6.65 -3.06 28.39
CA ALA A 111 -6.34 -2.20 29.53
C ALA A 111 -4.84 -1.85 29.63
N THR A 112 -3.98 -2.67 29.03
CA THR A 112 -2.53 -2.55 29.12
C THR A 112 -1.84 -2.53 27.78
N SER A 113 -2.57 -2.71 26.67
CA SER A 113 -2.02 -2.82 25.33
C SER A 113 -2.74 -1.88 24.38
N MET A 114 -1.99 -1.35 23.42
CA MET A 114 -2.54 -0.60 22.28
C MET A 114 -1.78 -1.07 21.05
N GLY A 115 -2.38 -0.89 19.88
CA GLY A 115 -1.73 -1.20 18.64
C GLY A 115 -2.20 -0.31 17.52
N TRP A 116 -1.46 -0.31 16.42
CA TRP A 116 -1.84 0.39 15.21
C TRP A 116 -1.86 -0.56 14.02
N TYR A 117 -2.58 -0.15 13.01
CA TYR A 117 -2.70 -0.82 11.75
C TYR A 117 -2.62 0.19 10.61
N PHE A 118 -2.03 -0.19 9.48
CA PHE A 118 -2.30 0.50 8.22
C PHE A 118 -2.27 -0.47 7.04
N GLU A 119 -2.86 -0.01 5.95
CA GLU A 119 -2.98 -0.72 4.68
C GLU A 119 -2.63 0.24 3.55
N LEU A 120 -1.71 -0.18 2.69
CA LEU A 120 -1.37 0.54 1.46
C LEU A 120 -2.27 0.08 0.32
N ASP A 121 -2.85 1.02 -0.42
CA ASP A 121 -3.60 0.74 -1.66
C ASP A 121 -2.60 0.49 -2.79
N LEU A 122 -2.14 -0.76 -2.90
CA LEU A 122 -1.09 -1.18 -3.85
C LEU A 122 -1.51 -0.93 -5.30
N ASP A 123 -2.79 -1.11 -5.62
CA ASP A 123 -3.36 -0.83 -6.94
C ASP A 123 -3.21 0.64 -7.32
N ARG A 124 -3.54 1.56 -6.41
CA ARG A 124 -3.35 2.98 -6.65
C ARG A 124 -1.89 3.37 -6.69
N LEU A 125 -1.07 2.82 -5.80
CA LEU A 125 0.37 3.06 -5.81
C LEU A 125 0.98 2.60 -7.14
N ALA A 126 0.59 1.42 -7.65
CA ALA A 126 0.98 0.92 -8.96
C ALA A 126 0.45 1.83 -10.07
N ALA A 127 -0.83 2.22 -10.07
CA ALA A 127 -1.39 3.09 -11.09
C ALA A 127 -0.71 4.46 -11.15
N LEU A 128 -0.43 5.09 -10.01
CA LEU A 128 0.33 6.34 -9.93
C LEU A 128 1.76 6.15 -10.40
N THR A 129 2.33 4.99 -10.08
CA THR A 129 3.68 4.59 -10.49
C THR A 129 3.79 4.49 -11.99
N LEU A 130 2.93 3.68 -12.58
CA LEU A 130 2.85 3.39 -14.00
C LEU A 130 2.19 4.49 -14.84
N GLN A 131 1.69 5.55 -14.20
CA GLN A 131 0.92 6.63 -14.81
C GLN A 131 -0.34 6.14 -15.54
N LEU A 132 -1.00 5.13 -14.98
CA LEU A 132 -2.23 4.58 -15.53
C LEU A 132 -3.39 5.57 -15.33
N PRO A 133 -4.24 5.76 -16.34
CA PRO A 133 -5.44 6.58 -16.21
C PRO A 133 -6.50 5.89 -15.34
N ASP A 134 -6.38 4.59 -15.06
CA ASP A 134 -7.31 3.84 -14.23
C ASP A 134 -6.58 2.63 -13.62
N PRO A 135 -6.59 2.45 -12.28
CA PRO A 135 -5.98 1.27 -11.65
C PRO A 135 -6.58 -0.05 -12.14
N ARG A 136 -7.84 -0.07 -12.61
CA ARG A 136 -8.48 -1.28 -13.17
C ARG A 136 -7.79 -1.82 -14.42
N LEU A 137 -6.92 -1.04 -15.05
CA LEU A 137 -6.09 -1.52 -16.16
C LEU A 137 -5.11 -2.61 -15.73
N LEU A 138 -4.68 -2.62 -14.47
CA LEU A 138 -3.84 -3.68 -13.87
C LEU A 138 -4.48 -5.07 -14.01
N TRP A 139 -5.81 -5.10 -13.95
CA TRP A 139 -6.64 -6.31 -14.01
C TRP A 139 -7.24 -6.55 -15.40
N SER A 140 -6.94 -5.70 -16.38
CA SER A 140 -7.58 -5.78 -17.70
C SER A 140 -6.93 -6.83 -18.61
N ASN A 141 -7.77 -7.62 -19.29
CA ASN A 141 -7.33 -8.60 -20.29
C ASN A 141 -7.14 -7.99 -21.69
N ALA A 142 -7.09 -6.66 -21.81
CA ALA A 142 -6.95 -6.00 -23.09
C ALA A 142 -5.58 -6.32 -23.72
N THR A 143 -5.59 -7.01 -24.85
CA THR A 143 -4.39 -7.57 -25.51
C THR A 143 -3.34 -6.52 -25.84
N LYS A 144 -3.77 -5.31 -26.21
CA LYS A 144 -2.87 -4.17 -26.50
C LYS A 144 -2.14 -3.65 -25.26
N PHE A 145 -2.78 -3.73 -24.09
CA PHE A 145 -2.15 -3.37 -22.83
C PHE A 145 -1.16 -4.46 -22.45
N ARG A 146 -1.55 -5.74 -22.34
CA ARG A 146 -0.61 -6.83 -22.01
C ARG A 146 0.65 -6.89 -22.88
N GLN A 147 0.55 -6.62 -24.19
CA GLN A 147 1.70 -6.63 -25.11
C GLN A 147 2.76 -5.55 -24.81
N GLN A 148 2.38 -4.41 -24.24
CA GLN A 148 3.34 -3.38 -23.79
C GLN A 148 4.09 -3.82 -22.52
N TRP A 149 3.48 -4.73 -21.74
CA TRP A 149 3.91 -5.15 -20.41
C TRP A 149 4.27 -6.64 -20.42
N GLU A 150 5.16 -7.06 -21.32
CA GLU A 150 5.48 -8.47 -21.48
C GLU A 150 6.78 -8.88 -20.78
N PRO A 151 6.66 -9.60 -19.65
CA PRO A 151 7.37 -10.83 -19.37
C PRO A 151 6.48 -12.02 -19.77
N ALA A 152 7.11 -13.11 -20.20
CA ALA A 152 6.41 -14.26 -20.77
C ALA A 152 5.32 -14.88 -19.86
N ALA A 153 5.41 -14.67 -18.54
CA ALA A 153 4.42 -15.12 -17.55
C ALA A 153 3.13 -14.27 -17.52
N ILE A 154 3.20 -12.93 -17.66
CA ILE A 154 1.99 -12.07 -17.72
C ILE A 154 1.20 -12.40 -19.00
N ALA A 155 1.88 -12.60 -20.12
CA ALA A 155 1.25 -12.92 -21.40
C ALA A 155 0.45 -14.23 -21.34
N ARG A 156 0.98 -15.22 -20.63
CA ARG A 156 0.33 -16.52 -20.41
C ARG A 156 -0.74 -16.50 -19.31
N GLY A 157 -0.89 -15.39 -18.58
CA GLY A 157 -1.83 -15.27 -17.46
C GLY A 157 -1.40 -16.05 -16.21
N GLU A 158 -0.11 -16.33 -16.10
CA GLU A 158 0.48 -17.12 -15.00
C GLU A 158 0.81 -16.26 -13.76
N THR A 159 0.78 -14.93 -13.88
CA THR A 159 1.09 -14.00 -12.79
C THR A 159 0.42 -12.63 -13.01
N SER A 160 0.13 -11.91 -11.92
CA SER A 160 -0.45 -10.56 -11.97
C SER A 160 0.61 -9.51 -12.33
N MET A 161 0.15 -8.33 -12.79
CA MET A 161 1.05 -7.20 -13.07
C MET A 161 1.75 -6.73 -11.78
N LEU A 162 1.05 -6.78 -10.64
CA LEU A 162 1.58 -6.47 -9.30
C LEU A 162 2.73 -7.40 -8.90
N ALA A 163 2.55 -8.72 -9.04
CA ALA A 163 3.59 -9.70 -8.73
C ALA A 163 4.85 -9.51 -9.59
N THR A 164 4.70 -9.02 -10.83
CA THR A 164 5.83 -8.66 -11.70
C THR A 164 6.52 -7.35 -11.28
N MET A 165 5.81 -6.45 -10.59
CA MET A 165 6.34 -5.20 -10.07
C MET A 165 7.05 -5.37 -8.71
N SER A 166 6.73 -6.42 -7.96
CA SER A 166 7.33 -6.76 -6.66
C SER A 166 8.88 -6.70 -6.65
N PRO A 167 9.61 -7.26 -7.65
CA PRO A 167 11.08 -7.15 -7.73
C PRO A 167 11.61 -5.71 -7.84
N TRP A 168 10.80 -4.77 -8.36
CA TRP A 168 11.18 -3.37 -8.61
C TRP A 168 10.84 -2.45 -7.43
N TRP A 169 9.83 -2.81 -6.64
CA TRP A 169 9.60 -2.20 -5.32
C TRP A 169 10.69 -2.62 -4.31
N GLY A 170 11.46 -3.65 -4.67
CA GLY A 170 12.77 -3.97 -4.12
C GLY A 170 12.67 -4.80 -2.86
N ASN A 171 13.66 -5.69 -2.68
CA ASN A 171 13.86 -6.51 -1.48
C ASN A 171 13.84 -5.70 -0.16
N ASN A 172 13.97 -4.37 -0.19
CA ASN A 172 13.88 -3.51 1.00
C ASN A 172 12.44 -3.25 1.46
N VAL A 173 11.46 -3.16 0.55
CA VAL A 173 10.06 -3.06 0.96
C VAL A 173 9.67 -4.39 1.57
N THR A 174 9.86 -5.52 0.87
CA THR A 174 9.56 -6.86 1.38
C THR A 174 10.33 -7.25 2.65
N ALA A 175 11.61 -6.86 2.80
CA ALA A 175 12.38 -7.14 4.01
C ALA A 175 12.00 -6.26 5.22
N GLU A 176 11.65 -4.97 5.02
CA GLU A 176 11.14 -4.13 6.11
C GLU A 176 9.73 -4.59 6.54
N ILE A 177 8.96 -5.12 5.59
CA ILE A 177 7.66 -5.79 5.79
C ILE A 177 7.79 -7.03 6.69
N GLU A 178 8.79 -7.89 6.42
CA GLU A 178 9.06 -9.07 7.25
C GLU A 178 9.66 -8.71 8.62
N ARG A 179 10.42 -7.62 8.73
CA ARG A 179 11.13 -7.23 9.97
C ARG A 179 10.20 -6.68 11.06
N VAL A 180 9.08 -6.07 10.68
CA VAL A 180 8.13 -5.41 11.60
C VAL A 180 6.87 -6.25 11.83
N SER A 181 6.62 -7.24 10.97
CA SER A 181 5.58 -8.23 11.20
C SER A 181 5.93 -9.07 12.43
N VAL A 182 5.11 -8.97 13.47
CA VAL A 182 5.23 -9.84 14.64
C VAL A 182 4.99 -11.27 14.15
N PRO A 183 5.88 -12.23 14.43
CA PRO A 183 5.56 -13.64 14.17
C PRO A 183 4.28 -13.97 14.94
N GLY A 184 3.30 -14.54 14.24
CA GLY A 184 2.10 -15.10 14.87
C GLY A 184 2.41 -16.16 15.92
#